data_AF-A0A7Y5DLI1-F1
#
_entry.id   AF-A0A7Y5DLI1-F1
#
_cell.length_a   1.000
_cell.length_b   1.000
_cell.length_c   1.000
_cell.angle_alpha   90.00
_cell.angle_beta   90.00
_cell.angle_gamma   90.00
#
_symmetry.space_group_name_H-M   'P 1'
#
loop_
_entity.id
_entity.type
_entity.pdbx_description
1 polymer ?
#
loop_
_entity_poly.entity_id
_entity_poly.type
_entity_poly.pdbx_seq_one_letter_code
_entity_poly.pdbx_strand_id
1 'polypeptide(L)'
;AWNAELVGYPTLALVAAMAQAERGAVPVAVVNTGGHGEWFVQRFAANGDAISELAALAPEAAADQICEALVAGSQAAALVARRGSGEALELWPDARALLQLPDGTLLAEVQPLYGRAPDARLPDAQR
;
A
#
# COMPACT_ATOMS: atom_id res chain seq x y z
N ALA A 1 14.78 -17.87 -22.61
CA ALA A 1 13.68 -17.34 -21.78
C ALA A 1 12.35 -17.88 -22.33
N TRP A 2 11.31 -18.02 -21.49
CA TRP A 2 10.09 -18.79 -21.80
C TRP A 2 9.02 -18.09 -22.67
N ASN A 3 9.30 -16.91 -23.23
CA ASN A 3 8.34 -16.12 -24.04
C ASN A 3 7.00 -15.87 -23.33
N ALA A 4 7.03 -15.74 -22.00
CA ALA A 4 5.87 -15.39 -21.19
C ALA A 4 5.68 -13.87 -21.18
N GLU A 5 4.44 -13.43 -21.14
CA GLU A 5 4.10 -12.03 -20.86
C GLU A 5 4.44 -11.70 -19.41
N LEU A 6 5.09 -10.55 -19.21
CA LEU A 6 5.42 -10.04 -17.89
C LEU A 6 4.44 -8.93 -17.53
N VAL A 7 3.76 -9.10 -16.40
CA VAL A 7 2.87 -8.09 -15.80
C VAL A 7 3.30 -7.80 -14.37
N GLY A 8 3.02 -6.59 -13.91
CA GLY A 8 3.26 -6.14 -12.55
C GLY A 8 1.96 -5.99 -11.77
N TYR A 9 2.05 -5.87 -10.46
CA TYR A 9 0.95 -5.46 -9.60
C TYR A 9 1.48 -4.69 -8.38
N PRO A 10 0.75 -3.69 -7.86
CA PRO A 10 1.16 -3.01 -6.65
C PRO A 10 1.04 -3.94 -5.42
N THR A 11 2.11 -4.05 -4.64
CA THR A 11 2.12 -4.87 -3.42
C THR A 11 1.01 -4.46 -2.44
N LEU A 12 0.74 -3.16 -2.31
CA LEU A 12 -0.29 -2.67 -1.39
C LEU A 12 -1.70 -3.03 -1.88
N ALA A 13 -1.94 -3.06 -3.19
CA ALA A 13 -3.21 -3.53 -3.74
C ALA A 13 -3.45 -5.02 -3.45
N LEU A 14 -2.39 -5.84 -3.49
CA LEU A 14 -2.48 -7.26 -3.10
C LEU A 14 -2.87 -7.41 -1.63
N VAL A 15 -2.25 -6.64 -0.73
CA VAL A 15 -2.59 -6.69 0.70
C VAL A 15 -4.02 -6.20 0.97
N ALA A 16 -4.48 -5.18 0.24
CA ALA A 16 -5.86 -4.71 0.32
C ALA A 16 -6.86 -5.80 -0.11
N ALA A 17 -6.60 -6.45 -1.25
CA ALA A 17 -7.41 -7.55 -1.74
C ALA A 17 -7.46 -8.73 -0.75
N MET A 18 -6.33 -9.08 -0.13
CA MET A 18 -6.26 -10.10 0.93
C MET A 18 -7.13 -9.74 2.13
N ALA A 19 -7.05 -8.49 2.60
CA ALA A 19 -7.86 -8.02 3.71
C ALA A 19 -9.36 -8.04 3.39
N GLN A 20 -9.74 -7.65 2.16
CA GLN A 20 -11.13 -7.65 1.70
C GLN A 20 -11.66 -9.07 1.47
N ALA A 21 -10.82 -10.02 1.05
CA ALA A 21 -11.19 -11.42 0.98
C ALA A 21 -11.51 -12.00 2.36
N GLU A 22 -10.84 -11.54 3.42
CA GLU A 22 -11.08 -11.99 4.80
C GLU A 22 -12.21 -11.26 5.53
N ARG A 23 -12.41 -9.96 5.27
CA ARG A 23 -13.34 -9.10 6.03
C ARG A 23 -14.54 -8.60 5.22
N GLY A 24 -14.57 -8.89 3.92
CA GLY A 24 -15.59 -8.43 2.99
C GLY A 24 -15.22 -7.11 2.30
N ALA A 25 -16.10 -6.67 1.41
CA ALA A 25 -15.97 -5.45 0.62
C ALA A 25 -16.12 -4.19 1.50
N VAL A 26 -15.05 -3.81 2.20
CA VAL A 26 -14.96 -2.61 3.05
C VAL A 26 -13.75 -1.76 2.66
N PRO A 27 -13.77 -0.44 2.92
CA PRO A 27 -12.59 0.39 2.72
C PRO A 27 -11.43 -0.08 3.61
N VAL A 28 -10.22 -0.12 3.05
CA VAL A 28 -9.01 -0.60 3.74
C VAL A 28 -7.88 0.40 3.55
N ALA A 29 -7.18 0.73 4.63
CA ALA A 29 -5.87 1.35 4.53
C ALA A 29 -4.79 0.28 4.66
N VAL A 30 -3.87 0.23 3.72
CA VAL A 30 -2.71 -0.64 3.80
C VAL A 30 -1.52 0.15 4.31
N VAL A 31 -0.91 -0.33 5.39
CA VAL A 31 0.25 0.28 6.03
C VAL A 31 1.34 -0.78 6.21
N ASN A 32 2.40 -0.62 5.44
CA ASN A 32 3.57 -1.48 5.48
C ASN A 32 4.82 -0.73 5.92
N THR A 33 5.76 -1.45 6.54
CA THR A 33 7.09 -0.92 6.81
C THR A 33 7.72 -0.39 5.53
N GLY A 34 8.15 0.88 5.55
CA GLY A 34 8.95 1.51 4.52
C GLY A 34 10.42 1.60 4.91
N GLY A 35 11.15 2.56 4.31
CA GLY A 35 12.54 2.87 4.67
C GLY A 35 12.64 4.06 5.62
N HIS A 36 13.80 4.24 6.27
CA HIS A 36 14.11 5.44 7.08
C HIS A 36 13.13 5.76 8.23
N GLY A 37 12.45 4.74 8.76
CA GLY A 37 11.46 4.91 9.83
C GLY A 37 10.07 5.33 9.34
N GLU A 38 9.87 5.43 8.02
CA GLU A 38 8.59 5.73 7.40
C GLU A 38 7.80 4.44 7.08
N TRP A 39 6.51 4.61 6.83
CA TRP A 39 5.59 3.56 6.38
C TRP A 39 5.11 3.86 4.98
N PHE A 40 5.03 2.83 4.14
CA PHE A 40 4.30 2.90 2.88
C PHE A 40 2.81 2.75 3.16
N VAL A 41 2.05 3.75 2.73
CA VAL A 41 0.61 3.89 2.98
C VAL A 41 -0.11 4.04 1.65
N GLN A 42 -1.23 3.33 1.51
CA GLN A 42 -2.20 3.58 0.45
C GLN A 42 -3.61 3.18 0.92
N ARG A 43 -4.61 3.91 0.45
CA ARG A 43 -6.02 3.74 0.83
C ARG A 43 -6.80 3.15 -0.34
N PHE A 44 -7.70 2.22 -0.02
CA PHE A 44 -8.52 1.49 -0.98
C PHE A 44 -9.99 1.57 -0.61
N ALA A 45 -10.84 1.79 -1.61
CA ALA A 45 -12.28 1.74 -1.45
C ALA A 45 -12.77 0.28 -1.30
N ALA A 46 -14.03 0.12 -0.92
CA ALA A 46 -14.67 -1.19 -0.73
C ALA A 46 -14.68 -2.09 -1.98
N ASN A 47 -14.60 -1.49 -3.17
CA ASN A 47 -14.50 -2.22 -4.44
C ASN A 47 -13.07 -2.61 -4.82
N GLY A 48 -12.07 -2.23 -4.01
CA GLY A 48 -10.65 -2.52 -4.25
C GLY A 48 -9.90 -1.43 -5.03
N ASP A 49 -10.59 -0.36 -5.46
CA ASP A 49 -9.93 0.75 -6.16
C ASP A 49 -9.06 1.56 -5.20
N ALA A 50 -7.85 1.93 -5.65
CA ALA A 50 -7.02 2.88 -4.94
C ALA A 50 -7.68 4.27 -4.93
N ILE A 51 -7.85 4.84 -3.73
CA ILE A 51 -8.42 6.19 -3.52
C ILE A 51 -7.37 7.20 -3.01
N SER A 52 -6.13 6.75 -2.88
CA SER A 52 -4.97 7.61 -2.65
C SER A 52 -3.78 7.11 -3.47
N GLU A 53 -2.83 8.01 -3.72
CA GLU A 53 -1.51 7.61 -4.18
C GLU A 53 -0.75 6.83 -3.09
N LEU A 54 0.25 6.06 -3.49
CA LEU A 54 1.22 5.46 -2.59
C LEU A 54 2.06 6.60 -1.97
N ALA A 55 2.14 6.65 -0.64
CA ALA A 55 2.97 7.62 0.07
C ALA A 55 3.87 6.94 1.11
N ALA A 56 5.07 7.46 1.30
CA ALA A 56 5.90 7.19 2.46
C ALA A 56 5.59 8.25 3.53
N LEU A 57 5.09 7.83 4.69
CA LEU A 57 4.69 8.71 5.77
C LEU A 57 5.39 8.34 7.07
N ALA A 58 5.73 9.34 7.89
CA ALA A 58 6.09 9.11 9.28
C ALA A 58 4.90 8.47 10.04
N PRO A 59 5.15 7.62 11.05
CA PRO A 59 4.09 6.93 11.80
C PRO A 59 3.01 7.87 12.37
N GLU A 60 3.40 9.04 12.85
CA GLU A 60 2.50 10.06 13.41
C GLU A 60 1.63 10.68 12.31
N ALA A 61 2.22 11.03 11.17
CA ALA A 61 1.48 11.56 10.02
C ALA A 61 0.51 10.54 9.43
N ALA A 62 0.87 9.24 9.43
CA ALA A 62 -0.02 8.18 9.01
C ALA A 62 -1.22 8.04 9.99
N ALA A 63 -0.97 8.12 11.30
CA ALA A 63 -2.02 8.03 12.31
C ALA A 63 -3.03 9.20 12.21
N ASP A 64 -2.58 10.38 11.78
CA ASP A 64 -3.42 11.55 11.56
C ASP A 64 -4.22 11.48 10.25
N GLN A 65 -3.64 10.93 9.17
CA GLN A 65 -4.24 10.92 7.83
C GLN A 65 -5.18 9.74 7.57
N ILE A 66 -4.93 8.59 8.20
CA ILE A 66 -5.66 7.35 7.93
C ILE A 66 -6.88 7.26 8.87
N CYS A 67 -8.08 7.23 8.28
CA CYS A 67 -9.34 7.16 9.00
C CYS A 67 -10.11 5.84 8.77
N GLU A 68 -9.61 4.95 7.91
CA GLU A 68 -10.23 3.65 7.66
C GLU A 68 -10.32 2.83 8.94
N ALA A 69 -11.49 2.24 9.14
CA ALA A 69 -11.75 1.34 10.24
C ALA A 69 -10.87 0.09 10.16
N LEU A 70 -10.73 -0.51 8.97
CA LEU A 70 -9.85 -1.65 8.74
C LEU A 70 -8.49 -1.18 8.22
N VAL A 71 -7.44 -1.59 8.91
CA VAL A 71 -6.05 -1.34 8.53
C VAL A 71 -5.35 -2.67 8.33
N ALA A 72 -4.73 -2.86 7.17
CA ALA A 72 -4.03 -4.08 6.83
C ALA A 72 -2.53 -3.83 6.61
N GLY A 73 -1.72 -4.88 6.80
CA GLY A 73 -0.29 -4.83 6.51
C GLY A 73 0.60 -4.93 7.75
N SER A 74 1.92 -4.96 7.51
CA SER A 74 2.95 -5.20 8.53
C SER A 74 3.02 -4.14 9.65
N GLN A 75 2.37 -2.99 9.49
CA GLN A 75 2.31 -1.91 10.50
C GLN A 75 0.87 -1.59 10.93
N ALA A 76 -0.10 -2.44 10.60
CA ALA A 76 -1.50 -2.25 10.95
C ALA A 76 -1.71 -2.09 12.46
N ALA A 77 -1.16 -3.02 13.25
CA ALA A 77 -1.27 -2.97 14.70
C ALA A 77 -0.61 -1.71 15.28
N ALA A 78 0.55 -1.31 14.75
CA ALA A 78 1.28 -0.13 15.19
C ALA A 78 0.54 1.18 14.90
N LEU A 79 -0.15 1.28 13.75
CA LEU A 79 -0.99 2.43 13.41
C LEU A 79 -2.24 2.47 14.32
N VAL A 80 -2.98 1.37 14.43
CA VAL A 80 -4.20 1.29 15.25
C VAL A 80 -3.91 1.62 16.71
N ALA A 81 -2.79 1.13 17.26
CA ALA A 81 -2.36 1.44 18.62
C ALA A 81 -2.06 2.94 18.81
N ARG A 82 -1.41 3.59 17.83
CA ARG A 82 -1.09 5.04 17.87
C ARG A 82 -2.34 5.91 17.79
N ARG A 83 -3.27 5.55 16.89
CA ARG A 83 -4.54 6.24 16.65
C ARG A 83 -5.58 5.98 17.75
N GLY A 84 -5.46 4.85 18.46
CA GLY A 84 -6.39 4.43 19.51
C GLY A 84 -7.72 3.87 19.00
N SER A 85 -7.87 3.61 17.70
CA SER A 85 -9.11 3.06 17.12
C SER A 85 -8.89 2.32 15.79
N GLY A 86 -9.88 1.50 15.44
CA GLY A 86 -9.89 0.66 14.24
C GLY A 86 -9.56 -0.81 14.52
N GLU A 87 -9.68 -1.62 13.48
CA GLU A 87 -9.28 -3.02 13.43
C GLU A 87 -7.95 -3.14 12.70
N ALA A 88 -6.99 -3.82 13.31
CA ALA A 88 -5.72 -4.17 12.69
C ALA A 88 -5.76 -5.59 12.16
N LEU A 89 -5.35 -5.75 10.90
CA LEU A 89 -5.16 -7.04 10.25
C LEU A 89 -3.72 -7.15 9.75
N GLU A 90 -2.86 -7.78 10.54
CA GLU A 90 -1.46 -7.96 10.19
C GLU A 90 -1.32 -8.94 9.02
N LEU A 91 -0.91 -8.44 7.87
CA LEU A 91 -0.75 -9.20 6.63
C LEU A 91 0.59 -8.88 5.97
N TRP A 92 1.13 -9.89 5.29
CA TRP A 92 2.27 -9.76 4.38
C TRP A 92 1.82 -10.16 2.98
N PRO A 93 2.40 -9.57 1.93
CA PRO A 93 2.03 -9.93 0.57
C PRO A 93 2.27 -11.43 0.31
N ASP A 94 1.26 -12.10 -0.22
CA ASP A 94 1.30 -13.53 -0.55
C ASP A 94 0.89 -13.74 -2.01
N ALA A 95 1.81 -14.29 -2.82
CA ALA A 95 1.56 -14.53 -4.24
C ALA A 95 0.38 -15.48 -4.51
N ARG A 96 -0.02 -16.32 -3.54
CA ARG A 96 -1.21 -17.18 -3.66
C ARG A 96 -2.50 -16.36 -3.78
N ALA A 97 -2.50 -15.12 -3.31
CA ALA A 97 -3.63 -14.20 -3.36
C ALA A 97 -3.73 -13.40 -4.66
N LEU A 98 -2.86 -13.64 -5.66
CA LEU A 98 -2.85 -12.88 -6.91
C LEU A 98 -4.24 -12.79 -7.59
N LEU A 99 -4.99 -13.89 -7.56
CA LEU A 99 -6.34 -13.96 -8.15
C LEU A 99 -7.42 -13.20 -7.36
N GLN A 100 -7.07 -12.61 -6.22
CA GLN A 100 -7.98 -11.76 -5.44
C GLN A 100 -7.92 -10.29 -5.88
N LEU A 101 -6.93 -9.91 -6.69
CA LEU A 101 -6.82 -8.54 -7.20
C LEU A 101 -8.03 -8.17 -8.07
N PRO A 102 -8.55 -6.94 -7.95
CA PRO A 102 -9.57 -6.44 -8.87
C PRO A 102 -9.10 -6.45 -10.32
N ASP A 103 -10.05 -6.63 -11.24
CA ASP A 103 -9.79 -6.51 -12.68
C ASP A 103 -9.16 -5.14 -13.00
N GLY A 104 -8.13 -5.13 -13.86
CA GLY A 104 -7.41 -3.90 -14.22
C GLY A 104 -6.31 -3.47 -13.24
N THR A 105 -6.08 -4.20 -12.14
CA THR A 105 -4.96 -3.91 -11.23
C THR A 105 -3.59 -4.34 -11.79
N LEU A 106 -3.59 -5.27 -12.75
CA LEU A 106 -2.36 -5.71 -13.41
C LEU A 106 -1.80 -4.60 -14.31
N LEU A 107 -0.50 -4.35 -14.18
CA LEU A 107 0.24 -3.34 -14.93
C LEU A 107 0.99 -4.00 -16.08
N ALA A 108 0.76 -3.53 -17.31
CA ALA A 108 1.50 -3.99 -18.48
C ALA A 108 2.97 -3.51 -18.45
N GLU A 109 3.23 -2.34 -17.84
CA GLU A 109 4.57 -1.82 -17.66
C GLU A 109 5.08 -2.16 -16.25
N VAL A 110 6.13 -2.97 -16.18
CA VAL A 110 6.73 -3.37 -14.90
C VAL A 110 7.81 -2.38 -14.51
N GLN A 111 7.47 -1.52 -13.55
CA GLN A 111 8.37 -0.55 -12.97
C GLN A 111 8.26 -0.52 -11.43
N PRO A 112 9.35 -0.22 -10.71
CA PRO A 112 9.27 0.02 -9.28
C PRO A 112 8.37 1.22 -8.96
N LEU A 113 7.56 1.09 -7.90
CA LEU A 113 6.77 2.19 -7.35
C LEU A 113 7.53 2.86 -6.22
N TYR A 114 7.68 4.18 -6.28
CA TYR A 114 8.38 4.98 -5.27
C TYR A 114 7.36 5.76 -4.43
N GLY A 115 7.38 5.57 -3.11
CA GLY A 115 6.49 6.29 -2.18
C GLY A 115 6.95 7.70 -1.82
N ARG A 116 8.08 8.16 -2.34
CA ARG A 116 8.63 9.50 -2.10
C ARG A 116 9.43 9.99 -3.31
N ALA A 117 9.61 11.31 -3.39
CA ALA A 117 10.51 11.92 -4.36
C ALA A 117 11.96 11.46 -4.16
N PRO A 118 12.81 11.47 -5.20
CA PRO A 118 14.22 11.17 -5.06
C PRO A 118 14.91 12.14 -4.08
N ASP A 119 15.76 11.61 -3.20
CA ASP A 119 16.53 12.42 -2.23
C ASP A 119 17.61 13.27 -2.91
N ALA A 120 18.04 12.88 -4.11
CA ALA A 120 19.07 13.57 -4.88
C ALA A 120 18.51 14.84 -5.52
N ARG A 121 19.13 15.98 -5.21
CA ARG A 121 18.86 17.25 -5.90
C ARG A 121 19.76 17.38 -7.12
N LEU A 122 19.24 17.92 -8.22
CA LEU A 122 20.08 18.36 -9.33
C LEU A 122 21.02 19.48 -8.83
N PRO A 123 22.27 19.57 -9.33
CA PRO A 123 23.12 20.70 -9.06
C PRO A 123 22.40 21.99 -9.48
N ASP A 124 22.49 23.06 -8.67
CA ASP A 124 21.96 24.36 -9.07
C ASP A 124 22.61 24.77 -10.41
N ALA A 125 21.78 25.06 -11.42
CA ALA A 125 22.28 25.57 -12.68
C ALA A 125 22.90 26.95 -12.42
N GLN A 126 24.23 27.01 -12.32
CA GLN A 126 24.97 28.27 -12.27
C GLN A 126 24.59 29.09 -13.51
N ARG A 127 23.92 30.21 -13.28
CA ARG A 127 23.52 31.19 -14.29
C ARG A 127 24.56 32.30 -14.37
#